data_AF-A0A7L6CPA9-F1
#
_entry.id   AF-A0A7L6CPA9-F1
#
_cell.length_a   1.000
_cell.length_b   1.000
_cell.length_c   1.000
_cell.angle_alpha   90.00
_cell.angle_beta   90.00
_cell.angle_gamma   90.00
#
_symmetry.space_group_name_H-M   'P 1'
#
loop_
_entity.id
_entity.type
_entity.pdbx_description
1 polymer ?
#
loop_
_entity_poly.entity_id
_entity_poly.type
_entity_poly.pdbx_seq_one_letter_code
_entity_poly.pdbx_strand_id
1 'polypeptide(L)'
;MKYLIIALALITSTVQATTCRTDSFNTTRCDNGTTYRTDSFGTTRGSDGSTYRTDSFGTTRDNNGNSWRTDSFGTTRGSNGDVTRTDAFGTSRTTHSDGSTTTCRRDSFGTVRCN
;
A
#
# COMPACT_ATOMS: atom_id res chain seq x y z
N MET A 1 -6.36 -7.43 4.49
CA MET A 1 -4.91 -7.26 4.72
C MET A 1 -4.08 -7.08 3.44
N LYS A 2 -4.37 -7.76 2.32
CA LYS A 2 -3.60 -7.63 1.05
C LYS A 2 -3.66 -6.24 0.40
N TYR A 3 -4.84 -5.60 0.37
CA TYR A 3 -5.02 -4.25 -0.21
C TYR A 3 -4.37 -3.13 0.58
N LEU A 4 -3.92 -3.45 1.78
CA LEU A 4 -3.41 -2.49 2.74
C LEU A 4 -1.93 -2.19 2.55
N ILE A 5 -1.17 -3.18 2.10
CA ILE A 5 0.26 -3.05 1.74
C ILE A 5 0.37 -2.22 0.45
N ILE A 6 -0.61 -2.35 -0.45
CA ILE A 6 -0.68 -1.56 -1.70
C ILE A 6 -0.93 -0.08 -1.41
N ALA A 7 -1.81 0.23 -0.46
CA ALA A 7 -2.01 1.61 0.03
C ALA A 7 -0.78 2.15 0.80
N LEU A 8 0.01 1.28 1.43
CA LEU A 8 1.23 1.66 2.16
C LEU A 8 2.45 1.86 1.24
N ALA A 9 2.53 1.14 0.12
CA ALA A 9 3.57 1.30 -0.90
C ALA A 9 3.50 2.65 -1.63
N LEU A 10 2.35 3.34 -1.56
CA LEU A 10 2.13 4.68 -2.10
C LEU A 10 2.49 5.81 -1.13
N ILE A 11 2.90 5.50 0.10
CA ILE A 11 3.39 6.52 1.05
C ILE A 11 4.88 6.74 0.78
N THR A 12 5.20 7.09 -0.47
CA THR A 12 6.50 7.63 -0.82
C THR A 12 6.25 9.06 -1.31
N SER A 13 6.81 10.01 -0.56
CA SER A 13 6.82 11.44 -0.78
C SER A 13 5.56 12.24 -0.40
N THR A 14 5.80 13.23 0.46
CA THR A 14 4.93 14.33 0.93
C THR A 14 4.15 14.11 2.22
N VAL A 15 4.40 15.06 3.13
CA VAL A 15 4.08 15.13 4.55
C VAL A 15 2.61 15.54 4.76
N GLN A 16 1.67 14.84 4.12
CA GLN A 16 0.24 15.09 4.34
C GLN A 16 -0.44 13.78 4.67
N ALA A 17 -0.89 13.66 5.93
CA ALA A 17 -1.68 12.53 6.38
C ALA A 17 -2.98 12.49 5.57
N THR A 18 -2.97 11.71 4.48
CA THR A 18 -4.14 11.47 3.63
C THR A 18 -5.02 10.46 4.34
N THR A 19 -6.25 10.85 4.65
CA THR A 19 -7.22 9.98 5.30
C THR A 19 -8.06 9.29 4.23
N CYS A 20 -8.07 7.96 4.24
CA CYS A 20 -8.83 7.15 3.29
C CYS A 20 -9.84 6.25 4.02
N ARG A 21 -11.04 6.11 3.46
CA ARG A 21 -12.08 5.19 3.95
C ARG A 21 -12.58 4.28 2.85
N THR A 22 -12.68 2.98 3.16
CA THR A 22 -13.23 1.96 2.27
C THR A 22 -14.67 1.66 2.67
N ASP A 23 -15.59 1.67 1.70
CA ASP A 23 -16.99 1.28 1.90
C ASP A 23 -17.23 -0.23 1.70
N SER A 24 -18.45 -0.67 1.97
CA SER A 24 -18.88 -2.07 1.81
C SER A 24 -18.85 -2.58 0.37
N PHE A 25 -18.70 -1.68 -0.62
CA PHE A 25 -18.56 -2.01 -2.03
C PHE A 25 -17.10 -2.02 -2.48
N ASN A 26 -16.17 -2.05 -1.52
CA ASN A 26 -14.73 -2.06 -1.74
C ASN A 26 -14.24 -0.86 -2.56
N THR A 27 -14.91 0.28 -2.39
CA THR A 27 -14.47 1.57 -2.93
C THR A 27 -13.81 2.36 -1.80
N THR A 28 -12.53 2.69 -1.98
CA THR A 28 -11.76 3.54 -1.08
C THR A 28 -11.81 4.97 -1.58
N ARG A 29 -12.17 5.92 -0.71
CA ARG A 29 -12.15 7.35 -0.99
C ARG A 29 -11.19 8.04 -0.04
N CYS A 30 -10.32 8.88 -0.57
CA CYS A 30 -9.36 9.66 0.19
C CYS A 30 -9.76 11.14 0.21
N ASP A 31 -9.39 11.85 1.26
CA ASP A 31 -9.64 13.29 1.46
C ASP A 31 -8.94 14.18 0.43
N ASN A 32 -7.88 13.71 -0.21
CA ASN A 32 -7.25 14.35 -1.38
C ASN A 32 -8.05 14.21 -2.69
N GLY A 33 -9.26 13.63 -2.65
CA GLY A 33 -10.13 13.43 -3.81
C GLY A 33 -9.82 12.19 -4.64
N THR A 34 -8.75 11.45 -4.34
CA THR A 34 -8.45 10.19 -5.01
C THR A 34 -9.41 9.09 -4.56
N THR A 35 -9.80 8.24 -5.51
CA THR A 35 -10.68 7.09 -5.25
C THR A 35 -10.06 5.84 -5.85
N TYR A 36 -10.20 4.71 -5.16
CA TYR A 36 -9.73 3.41 -5.61
C TYR A 36 -10.86 2.40 -5.56
N ARG A 37 -10.99 1.58 -6.59
CA ARG A 37 -11.98 0.49 -6.61
C ARG A 37 -11.33 -0.78 -7.11
N THR A 38 -11.54 -1.87 -6.37
CA THR A 38 -11.12 -3.20 -6.81
C THR A 38 -12.28 -3.94 -7.45
N ASP A 39 -12.06 -4.50 -8.63
CA ASP A 39 -13.04 -5.34 -9.32
C ASP A 39 -13.01 -6.81 -8.85
N SER A 40 -13.95 -7.61 -9.34
CA SER A 40 -14.09 -9.03 -8.99
C SER A 40 -12.90 -9.89 -9.43
N PHE A 41 -12.04 -9.37 -10.30
CA PHE A 41 -10.83 -10.05 -10.75
C PHE A 41 -9.60 -9.64 -9.93
N GLY A 42 -9.78 -8.85 -8.87
CA GLY A 42 -8.71 -8.40 -7.99
C GLY A 42 -7.85 -7.28 -8.58
N THR A 43 -8.35 -6.58 -9.61
CA THR A 43 -7.66 -5.41 -10.17
C THR A 43 -8.19 -4.14 -9.51
N THR A 44 -7.31 -3.37 -8.90
CA THR A 44 -7.62 -2.07 -8.29
C THR A 44 -7.30 -0.95 -9.26
N ARG A 45 -8.25 -0.03 -9.46
CA ARG A 45 -8.11 1.16 -10.31
C ARG A 45 -8.27 2.43 -9.47
N GLY A 46 -7.30 3.32 -9.56
CA GLY A 46 -7.33 4.65 -8.98
C GLY A 46 -7.87 5.69 -9.97
N SER A 47 -8.56 6.72 -9.47
CA SER A 47 -9.01 7.87 -10.28
C SER A 47 -7.85 8.75 -10.76
N ASP A 48 -6.66 8.58 -10.19
CA ASP A 48 -5.40 9.17 -10.60
C ASP A 48 -4.74 8.44 -11.80
N GLY A 49 -5.37 7.37 -12.29
CA GLY A 49 -4.84 6.54 -13.38
C GLY A 49 -3.93 5.41 -12.90
N SER A 50 -3.70 5.26 -11.60
CA SER A 50 -2.98 4.11 -11.06
C SER A 50 -3.78 2.82 -11.24
N THR A 51 -3.07 1.72 -11.49
CA THR A 51 -3.68 0.38 -11.59
C THR A 51 -2.82 -0.63 -10.88
N TYR A 52 -3.44 -1.49 -10.07
CA TYR A 52 -2.76 -2.55 -9.33
C TYR A 52 -3.44 -3.88 -9.57
N ARG A 53 -2.65 -4.95 -9.72
CA ARG A 53 -3.18 -6.32 -9.81
C ARG A 53 -2.30 -7.28 -9.05
N THR A 54 -2.93 -8.11 -8.21
CA THR A 54 -2.26 -9.21 -7.54
C THR A 54 -2.45 -10.51 -8.33
N ASP A 55 -1.36 -11.20 -8.67
CA ASP A 55 -1.40 -12.51 -9.34
C ASP A 55 -1.66 -13.66 -8.35
N SER A 56 -1.88 -14.86 -8.89
CA SER A 56 -2.14 -16.08 -8.10
C SER A 56 -0.98 -16.49 -7.18
N PHE A 57 0.24 -16.04 -7.48
CA PHE A 57 1.43 -16.28 -6.68
C PHE A 57 1.66 -15.19 -5.63
N GLY A 58 0.81 -14.17 -5.58
CA GLY A 58 0.90 -13.08 -4.62
C GLY A 58 1.85 -11.93 -5.01
N THR A 59 2.31 -11.82 -6.26
CA THR A 59 2.90 -10.55 -6.74
C THR A 59 1.81 -9.53 -6.91
N THR A 60 1.97 -8.33 -6.39
CA THR A 60 1.21 -7.17 -6.86
C THR A 60 2.06 -6.40 -7.86
N ARG A 61 1.49 -5.99 -8.99
CA ARG A 61 2.14 -5.12 -9.98
C ARG A 61 1.34 -3.85 -10.18
N ASP A 62 2.03 -2.74 -10.43
CA ASP A 62 1.40 -1.50 -10.88
C ASP A 62 1.52 -1.28 -12.40
N ASN A 63 0.94 -0.20 -12.91
CA ASN A 63 1.05 0.23 -14.30
C ASN A 63 2.33 1.01 -14.63
N ASN A 64 3.18 1.27 -13.64
CA ASN A 64 4.51 1.88 -13.82
C ASN A 64 5.63 0.82 -13.94
N GLY A 65 5.28 -0.46 -13.89
CA GLY A 65 6.22 -1.58 -13.98
C GLY A 65 6.82 -2.00 -12.64
N ASN A 66 6.38 -1.40 -11.53
CA ASN A 66 6.78 -1.84 -10.20
C ASN A 66 6.04 -3.11 -9.81
N SER A 67 6.67 -3.89 -8.94
CA SER A 67 6.11 -5.11 -8.41
C SER A 67 6.51 -5.31 -6.96
N TRP A 68 5.61 -5.87 -6.16
CA TRP A 68 5.84 -6.16 -4.75
C TRP A 68 5.41 -7.59 -4.41
N ARG A 69 6.21 -8.27 -3.60
CA ARG A 69 5.87 -9.60 -3.04
C ARG A 69 6.16 -9.63 -1.55
N THR A 70 5.20 -10.14 -0.80
CA THR A 70 5.35 -10.44 0.64
C THR A 70 5.74 -11.90 0.81
N ASP A 71 6.84 -12.15 1.53
CA ASP A 71 7.26 -13.51 1.88
C ASP A 71 6.51 -14.06 3.11
N SER A 72 6.76 -15.33 3.44
CA SER A 72 6.15 -16.03 4.57
C SER A 72 6.48 -15.42 5.94
N PHE A 73 7.52 -14.59 6.01
CA PHE A 73 7.93 -13.89 7.23
C PHE A 73 7.33 -12.49 7.32
N GLY A 74 6.45 -12.12 6.38
CA GLY A 74 5.78 -10.81 6.37
C GLY A 74 6.66 -9.68 5.84
N THR A 75 7.77 -9.98 5.17
CA THR A 75 8.62 -8.98 4.52
C THR A 75 8.17 -8.78 3.08
N THR A 76 7.82 -7.56 2.72
CA THR A 76 7.46 -7.16 1.36
C THR A 76 8.66 -6.56 0.66
N ARG A 77 9.01 -7.06 -0.53
CA ARG A 77 10.09 -6.52 -1.37
C ARG A 77 9.51 -5.95 -2.65
N GLY A 78 9.86 -4.71 -2.95
CA GLY A 78 9.53 -3.99 -4.17
C GLY A 78 10.63 -4.07 -5.22
N SER A 79 10.29 -4.12 -6.50
CA SER A 79 11.26 -4.05 -7.60
C SER A 79 11.91 -2.66 -7.73
N ASN A 80 11.33 -1.65 -7.09
CA ASN A 80 11.90 -0.32 -6.92
C ASN A 80 13.00 -0.27 -5.84
N GLY A 81 13.31 -1.38 -5.18
CA GLY A 81 14.32 -1.47 -4.12
C GLY A 81 13.76 -1.24 -2.71
N ASP A 82 12.47 -0.92 -2.57
CA ASP A 82 11.83 -0.77 -1.26
C ASP A 82 11.69 -2.13 -0.56
N VAL A 83 11.93 -2.14 0.74
CA VAL A 83 11.69 -3.31 1.60
C VAL A 83 10.87 -2.89 2.81
N THR A 84 9.66 -3.42 2.92
CA THR A 84 8.73 -3.13 4.03
C THR A 84 8.56 -4.35 4.92
N ARG A 85 8.68 -4.17 6.23
CA ARG A 85 8.29 -5.20 7.22
C ARG A 85 7.25 -4.64 8.17
N THR A 86 6.19 -5.40 8.41
CA THR A 86 5.14 -5.05 9.37
C THR A 86 5.23 -5.94 10.59
N ASP A 87 5.27 -5.34 11.78
CA ASP A 87 5.27 -6.06 13.04
C ASP A 87 3.85 -6.47 13.49
N ALA A 88 3.77 -7.30 14.53
CA ALA A 88 2.50 -7.78 15.08
C ALA A 88 1.62 -6.67 15.67
N PHE A 89 2.18 -5.49 15.93
CA PHE A 89 1.48 -4.33 16.47
C PHE A 89 1.02 -3.35 15.38
N GLY A 90 1.15 -3.71 14.10
CA GLY A 90 0.73 -2.88 12.98
C GLY A 90 1.66 -1.72 12.65
N THR A 91 2.92 -1.78 13.10
CA THR A 91 3.98 -0.86 12.68
C THR A 91 4.67 -1.43 11.45
N SER A 92 4.67 -0.68 10.35
CA SER A 92 5.38 -0.99 9.12
C SER A 92 6.61 -0.09 9.00
N ARG A 93 7.77 -0.69 8.74
CA ARG A 93 9.00 0.05 8.42
C ARG A 93 9.39 -0.27 6.98
N THR A 94 9.51 0.77 6.17
CA THR A 94 10.01 0.69 4.79
C THR A 94 11.41 1.26 4.74
N THR A 95 12.36 0.48 4.22
CA THR A 95 13.67 0.96 3.81
C THR A 95 13.66 1.17 2.31
N HIS A 96 14.05 2.36 1.87
CA HIS A 96 14.06 2.74 0.46
C HIS A 96 15.39 2.41 -0.20
N SER A 97 15.43 2.44 -1.54
CA SER A 97 16.64 2.16 -2.32
C SER A 97 17.80 3.12 -2.04
N ASP A 98 17.50 4.35 -1.60
CA ASP A 98 18.48 5.36 -1.18
C ASP A 98 18.98 5.18 0.26
N GLY A 99 18.50 4.14 0.96
CA GLY A 99 18.83 3.84 2.35
C GLY A 99 18.00 4.63 3.38
N SER A 100 17.16 5.57 2.95
CA SER A 100 16.23 6.26 3.86
C SER A 100 15.17 5.28 4.39
N THR A 101 14.56 5.62 5.53
CA THR A 101 13.52 4.77 6.12
C THR A 101 12.28 5.57 6.49
N THR A 102 11.11 5.06 6.09
CA THR A 102 9.80 5.58 6.51
C THR A 102 9.15 4.57 7.44
N THR A 103 8.64 5.02 8.59
CA THR A 103 7.89 4.18 9.53
C THR A 103 6.44 4.63 9.58
N CYS A 104 5.52 3.70 9.34
CA CYS A 104 4.09 3.91 9.42
C CYS A 104 3.49 3.07 10.54
N ARG A 105 2.55 3.60 11.31
CA ARG A 105 1.80 2.84 12.32
C ARG A 105 0.31 2.97 12.07
N ARG A 106 -0.40 1.85 12.11
CA ARG A 106 -1.86 1.84 12.16
C ARG A 106 -2.36 1.72 13.59
N ASP A 107 -3.34 2.53 13.97
CA ASP A 107 -4.09 2.35 15.22
C ASP A 107 -5.30 1.41 15.09
N SER A 108 -5.89 1.06 16.23
CA SER A 108 -7.07 0.18 16.34
C SER A 108 -8.30 0.68 15.59
N PHE A 109 -8.35 1.97 15.25
CA PHE A 109 -9.45 2.63 14.56
C PHE A 109 -9.22 2.73 13.05
N GLY A 110 -8.07 2.26 12.56
CA GLY A 110 -7.73 2.24 11.14
C GLY A 110 -6.89 3.42 10.66
N THR A 111 -6.60 4.40 11.52
CA THR A 111 -5.79 5.57 11.18
C THR A 111 -4.34 5.16 10.95
N VAL A 112 -3.71 5.64 9.88
CA VAL A 112 -2.28 5.40 9.58
C VAL A 112 -1.52 6.71 9.74
N ARG A 113 -0.39 6.66 10.46
CA ARG A 113 0.53 7.80 10.61
C ARG A 113 1.93 7.38 10.22
N CYS A 114 2.62 8.18 9.41
CA CYS A 114 3.96 7.89 8.93
C CYS A 114 4.95 9.01 9.27
N ASN A 115 6.20 8.63 9.51
CA ASN A 115 7.31 9.52 9.85
C ASN A 115 8.64 9.00 9.33
#